data_AF-A0A521FIM9-F1
#
_entry.id   AF-A0A521FIM9-F1
#
_cell.length_a   1.000
_cell.length_b   1.000
_cell.length_c   1.000
_cell.angle_alpha   90.00
_cell.angle_beta   90.00
_cell.angle_gamma   90.00
#
_symmetry.space_group_name_H-M   'P 1'
#
loop_
_entity.id
_entity.type
_entity.pdbx_description
1 polymer ?
#
loop_
_entity_poly.entity_id
_entity_poly.type
_entity_poly.pdbx_seq_one_letter_code
_entity_poly.pdbx_strand_id
1 'polypeptide(L)' 'MLIFLDEGLTFEMLDQMAEMEPNRVVCLDKSFNGEQADALKTNAVQLFKSQDIAFRTV' A
#
# COMPACT_ATOMS: atom_id res chain seq x y z
N MET A 1 -4.91 -11.53 -3.67
CA MET A 1 -5.13 -10.29 -4.44
C MET A 1 -5.97 -9.37 -3.56
N LEU A 2 -5.36 -8.29 -3.10
CA LEU A 2 -5.97 -7.26 -2.25
C LEU A 2 -6.16 -5.99 -3.08
N ILE A 3 -7.34 -5.41 -3.02
CA ILE A 3 -7.64 -4.14 -3.69
C ILE A 3 -8.08 -3.18 -2.60
N PHE A 4 -7.34 -2.09 -2.47
CA PHE A 4 -7.66 -1.01 -1.56
C PHE A 4 -8.44 0.05 -2.32
N LEU A 5 -9.73 0.15 -2.02
CA LEU A 5 -10.64 1.13 -2.61
C LEU A 5 -10.89 2.35 -1.70
N ASP A 6 -10.28 2.37 -0.51
CA ASP A 6 -10.54 3.41 0.49
C ASP A 6 -9.62 4.64 0.30
N GLU A 7 -10.10 5.82 0.65
CA GLU A 7 -9.40 7.11 0.45
C GLU A 7 -8.42 7.45 1.59
N GLY A 8 -8.37 6.63 2.65
CA GLY A 8 -7.52 6.84 3.82
C GLY A 8 -6.49 5.74 4.04
N LEU A 9 -5.49 5.63 3.15
CA LEU A 9 -4.39 4.69 3.39
C LEU A 9 -3.47 5.22 4.50
N THR A 10 -3.23 4.41 5.53
CA THR A 10 -2.31 4.73 6.63
C THR A 10 -1.18 3.73 6.74
N PHE A 11 -0.11 4.10 7.46
CA PHE A 11 1.04 3.22 7.67
C PHE A 11 0.64 1.94 8.41
N GLU A 12 -0.32 2.03 9.33
CA GLU A 12 -0.87 0.86 10.04
C GLU A 12 -1.54 -0.13 9.08
N MET A 13 -2.27 0.36 8.07
CA MET A 13 -2.87 -0.49 7.05
C MET A 13 -1.83 -1.16 6.15
N LEU A 14 -0.73 -0.49 5.85
CA LEU A 14 0.38 -1.08 5.10
C LEU A 14 1.04 -2.22 5.88
N ASP A 15 1.26 -2.03 7.17
CA ASP A 15 1.84 -3.04 8.05
C ASP A 15 0.94 -4.28 8.13
N GLN A 16 -0.36 -4.08 8.39
CA GLN A 16 -1.32 -5.19 8.38
C GLN A 16 -1.43 -5.87 7.01
N MET A 17 -1.40 -5.12 5.90
CA MET A 17 -1.41 -5.72 4.57
C MET A 17 -0.14 -6.51 4.29
N ALA A 18 1.01 -6.10 4.80
CA ALA A 18 2.26 -6.83 4.66
C ALA A 18 2.26 -8.11 5.51
N GLU A 19 1.73 -8.07 6.73
CA GLU A 19 1.57 -9.26 7.59
C GLU A 19 0.63 -10.32 6.98
N MET A 20 -0.32 -9.90 6.14
CA MET A 20 -1.22 -10.82 5.44
C MET A 20 -0.58 -11.51 4.21
N GLU A 21 0.64 -11.15 3.83
CA GLU A 21 1.39 -11.68 2.67
C GLU A 21 0.55 -11.86 1.38
N PRO A 22 -0.24 -10.86 0.93
CA PRO A 22 -1.01 -11.00 -0.29
C PRO A 22 -0.12 -11.05 -1.52
N ASN A 23 -0.37 -11.96 -2.46
CA ASN A 23 0.39 -12.01 -3.73
C ASN A 23 0.36 -10.71 -4.56
N ARG A 24 -0.62 -9.83 -4.33
CA ARG A 24 -0.78 -8.57 -5.09
C ARG A 24 -1.63 -7.57 -4.34
N VAL A 25 -1.19 -6.32 -4.27
CA VAL A 25 -1.91 -5.18 -3.70
C VAL A 25 -2.11 -4.12 -4.78
N VAL A 26 -3.35 -3.68 -4.96
CA VAL A 26 -3.70 -2.57 -5.86
C VAL A 26 -4.36 -1.47 -5.04
N CYS A 27 -3.78 -0.28 -5.05
CA CYS A 27 -4.36 0.89 -4.37
C CYS A 27 -4.78 1.93 -5.40
N LEU A 28 -5.83 2.69 -5.10
CA LEU A 28 -6.17 3.88 -5.88
C LEU A 28 -5.14 4.96 -5.62
N ASP A 29 -4.78 5.75 -6.63
CA ASP A 29 -3.90 6.91 -6.44
C ASP A 29 -4.53 7.92 -5.45
N LYS A 30 -5.88 7.99 -5.46
CA LYS A 30 -6.68 8.73 -4.47
C LYS A 30 -6.57 8.20 -3.03
N SER A 31 -6.13 6.96 -2.82
CA SER A 31 -5.87 6.46 -1.47
C SER A 31 -4.65 7.13 -0.84
N PHE A 32 -3.75 7.70 -1.66
CA PHE A 32 -2.59 8.48 -1.25
C PHE A 32 -2.93 9.97 -1.29
N ASN A 33 -3.80 10.43 -0.39
CA ASN A 33 -4.17 11.83 -0.29
C ASN A 33 -3.44 12.53 0.89
N GLY A 34 -2.87 13.71 0.62
CA GLY A 34 -2.22 14.59 1.61
C GLY A 34 -0.71 14.76 1.42
N GLU A 35 -0.08 15.62 2.23
CA GLU A 35 1.37 15.88 2.16
C GLU A 35 2.26 14.64 2.42
N GLN A 36 1.70 13.61 3.06
CA GLN A 36 2.41 12.36 3.40
C GLN A 36 2.16 11.22 2.40
N ALA A 37 1.46 11.49 1.29
CA ALA A 37 1.18 10.53 0.23
C ALA A 37 2.46 9.86 -0.31
N ASP A 38 3.49 10.65 -0.62
CA ASP A 38 4.78 10.17 -1.10
C ASP A 38 5.53 9.32 -0.08
N ALA A 39 5.46 9.69 1.21
CA ALA A 39 6.08 8.94 2.29
C ALA A 39 5.39 7.58 2.50
N LEU A 40 4.06 7.56 2.45
CA LEU A 40 3.26 6.33 2.49
C LEU A 40 3.58 5.41 1.31
N LYS A 41 3.60 5.94 0.08
CA LYS A 41 3.94 5.17 -1.13
C LYS A 41 5.34 4.56 -1.03
N THR A 42 6.31 5.35 -0.58
CA THR A 42 7.70 4.89 -0.44
C THR A 42 7.81 3.77 0.58
N ASN A 43 7.19 3.92 1.75
CA ASN A 43 7.17 2.90 2.78
C ASN A 43 6.45 1.63 2.29
N ALA A 44 5.27 1.77 1.69
CA ALA A 44 4.51 0.69 1.07
C ALA A 44 5.36 -0.10 0.08
N VAL A 45 5.97 0.59 -0.89
CA VAL A 45 6.79 -0.04 -1.92
C VAL A 45 7.99 -0.75 -1.30
N GLN A 46 8.65 -0.18 -0.29
CA GLN A 46 9.77 -0.85 0.38
C GLN A 46 9.33 -2.07 1.18
N LEU A 47 8.24 -1.96 1.94
CA LEU A 47 7.68 -3.02 2.77
C LEU A 47 7.22 -4.20 1.89
N PHE A 48 6.40 -3.91 0.88
CA PHE A 48 5.92 -4.92 -0.06
C PHE A 48 7.05 -5.54 -0.88
N LYS A 49 8.04 -4.75 -1.32
CA LYS A 49 9.21 -5.29 -2.03
C LYS A 49 10.05 -6.23 -1.15
N SER A 50 10.10 -5.99 0.16
CA SER A 50 10.80 -6.87 1.11
C SER A 50 10.08 -8.20 1.31
N GLN A 51 8.76 -8.20 1.14
CA GLN A 51 7.86 -9.36 1.26
C GLN A 51 7.57 -10.04 -0.10
N ASP A 52 8.23 -9.63 -1.19
CA ASP A 52 7.95 -10.08 -2.57
C ASP A 52 6.49 -9.87 -3.04
N ILE A 53 5.82 -8.84 -2.50
CA ILE A 53 4.43 -8.51 -2.80
C ILE A 53 4.35 -7.54 -3.99
N ALA A 54 3.56 -7.89 -4.99
CA ALA A 54 3.35 -7.04 -6.16
C ALA A 54 2.41 -5.86 -5.83
N PHE A 55 2.99 -4.66 -5.64
CA PHE A 55 2.26 -3.42 -5.40
C PHE A 55 2.05 -2.62 -6.70
N ARG A 56 0.81 -2.15 -6.95
CA ARG A 56 0.48 -1.22 -8.04
C ARG A 56 -0.47 -0.13 -7.59
N THR A 57 -0.34 1.05 -8.21
CA THR A 57 -1.31 2.14 -8.07
C THR A 57 -2.05 2.37 -9.39
N VAL A 58 -3.34 2.71 -9.31
CA VAL A 58 -4.23 3.00 -10.45
C VAL A 58 -5.08 4.24 -10.25
#